data_AF-A0A933XTT3-F1
#
_entry.id   AF-A0A933XTT3-F1
#
_cell.length_a   1.000
_cell.length_b   1.000
_cell.length_c   1.000
_cell.angle_alpha   90.00
_cell.angle_beta   90.00
_cell.angle_gamma   90.00
#
_symmetry.space_group_name_H-M   'P 1'
#
loop_
_entity.id
_entity.type
_entity.pdbx_description
1 polymer ?
#
loop_
_entity_poly.entity_id
_entity_poly.type
_entity_poly.pdbx_seq_one_letter_code
_entity_poly.pdbx_strand_id
1 'polypeptide(L)'
;MIPKVDLQQADEIICKCLQIPESVIRNCIEENGLTEIEQVTRACQAGGGCHTCHMLIQLFIDQNRDRNRPAEEQAPAHSPKVLKKGIFARFFSRNGSKTPSV
;
A
#
# COMPACT_ATOMS: atom_id res chain seq x y z
N MET A 1 -30.35 -15.38 23.05
CA MET A 1 -31.07 -14.16 22.64
C MET A 1 -30.00 -13.11 22.36
N ILE A 2 -29.66 -12.87 21.09
CA ILE A 2 -28.65 -11.87 20.70
C ILE A 2 -29.40 -10.55 20.53
N PRO A 3 -29.13 -9.51 21.33
CA PRO A 3 -29.81 -8.23 21.18
C PRO A 3 -29.48 -7.61 19.82
N LYS A 4 -30.50 -7.02 19.18
CA LYS A 4 -30.43 -6.30 17.92
C LYS A 4 -29.34 -5.21 17.99
N VAL A 5 -28.48 -5.16 16.99
CA VAL A 5 -27.62 -3.99 16.73
C VAL A 5 -28.56 -2.85 16.34
N ASP A 6 -28.65 -1.84 17.20
CA ASP A 6 -29.45 -0.64 16.95
C ASP A 6 -28.92 0.10 15.71
N LEU A 7 -29.84 0.45 14.81
CA LEU A 7 -29.61 1.06 13.50
C LEU A 7 -29.21 2.54 13.56
N GLN A 8 -28.49 2.94 14.61
CA GLN A 8 -27.78 4.22 14.63
C GLN A 8 -26.38 3.89 14.14
N GLN A 9 -25.97 4.42 12.99
CA GLN A 9 -24.65 4.22 12.39
C GLN A 9 -23.58 4.79 13.34
N ALA A 10 -23.25 4.05 14.39
CA ALA A 10 -22.28 4.44 15.38
C ALA A 10 -20.92 4.43 14.69
N ASP A 11 -20.30 5.60 14.64
CA ASP A 11 -18.99 5.77 14.02
C ASP A 11 -17.95 4.98 14.83
N GLU A 12 -17.14 4.17 14.15
CA GLU A 12 -16.23 3.24 14.82
C GLU A 12 -15.09 4.00 15.49
N ILE A 13 -14.80 3.68 16.76
CA ILE A 13 -13.65 4.26 17.47
C ILE A 13 -12.35 3.57 17.05
N ILE A 14 -11.59 4.22 16.18
CA ILE A 14 -10.30 3.74 15.68
C ILE A 14 -9.19 4.00 16.70
N CYS A 15 -9.08 5.22 17.23
CA CYS A 15 -8.08 5.54 18.26
C CYS A 15 -8.66 5.35 19.66
N LYS A 16 -8.64 4.12 20.16
CA LYS A 16 -9.25 3.77 21.47
C LYS A 16 -8.64 4.50 22.67
N CYS A 17 -7.36 4.88 22.63
CA CYS A 17 -6.74 5.62 23.73
C CYS A 17 -7.30 7.04 23.88
N LEU A 18 -7.57 7.70 22.76
CA LEU A 18 -7.97 9.11 22.71
C LEU A 18 -9.46 9.27 22.35
N GLN A 19 -10.17 8.14 22.16
CA GLN A 19 -11.59 8.08 21.80
C GLN A 19 -11.92 8.85 20.51
N ILE A 20 -11.06 8.74 19.50
CA ILE A 20 -11.24 9.42 18.20
C ILE A 20 -11.87 8.44 17.20
N PRO A 21 -13.02 8.81 16.61
CA PRO A 21 -13.75 7.97 15.66
C PRO A 21 -13.15 8.04 14.24
N GLU A 22 -13.53 7.07 13.40
CA GLU A 22 -13.05 6.96 12.02
C GLU A 22 -13.33 8.21 11.18
N SER A 23 -14.56 8.75 11.23
CA SER A 23 -14.91 9.92 10.40
C SER A 23 -14.04 11.12 10.70
N VAL A 24 -13.67 11.34 11.97
CA VAL A 24 -12.81 12.46 12.37
C VAL A 24 -11.41 12.30 11.78
N ILE A 25 -10.85 11.09 11.81
CA ILE A 25 -9.51 10.84 11.24
C ILE A 25 -9.54 11.03 9.72
N ARG A 26 -10.54 10.46 9.04
CA ARG A 26 -10.69 10.59 7.58
C ARG A 26 -10.89 12.04 7.15
N ASN A 27 -11.81 12.76 7.78
CA ASN A 27 -12.06 14.17 7.48
C ASN A 27 -10.80 15.00 7.72
N CYS A 28 -10.06 14.76 8.80
CA CYS A 28 -8.81 15.47 9.07
C CYS A 28 -7.75 15.22 7.98
N ILE A 29 -7.61 13.97 7.53
CA ILE A 29 -6.70 13.60 6.43
C ILE A 29 -7.11 14.30 5.12
N GLU A 30 -8.41 14.27 4.79
CA GLU A 30 -8.94 14.83 3.54
C GLU A 30 -8.84 16.37 3.52
N GLU A 31 -9.29 17.05 4.58
CA GLU A 31 -9.32 18.51 4.65
C GLU A 31 -7.93 19.15 4.64
N ASN A 32 -6.94 18.47 5.23
CA ASN A 32 -5.58 18.99 5.35
C ASN A 32 -4.59 18.36 4.37
N GLY A 33 -5.02 17.38 3.56
CA GLY A 33 -4.14 16.66 2.64
C GLY A 33 -2.99 15.93 3.34
N LEU A 34 -3.26 15.31 4.50
CA LEU A 34 -2.22 14.70 5.33
C LEU A 34 -1.66 13.44 4.67
N THR A 35 -0.34 13.30 4.69
CA THR A 35 0.37 12.22 4.03
C THR A 35 1.16 11.33 4.99
N GLU A 36 1.33 11.73 6.25
CA GLU A 36 2.13 11.00 7.23
C GLU A 36 1.40 10.88 8.56
N ILE A 37 1.58 9.78 9.29
CA ILE A 37 0.93 9.55 10.59
C ILE A 37 1.27 10.66 11.59
N GLU A 38 2.52 11.13 11.60
CA GLU A 38 2.93 12.24 12.47
C GLU A 38 2.15 13.53 12.20
N GLN A 39 1.76 13.78 10.94
CA GLN A 39 0.92 14.93 10.62
C GLN A 39 -0.50 14.71 11.13
N VAL A 40 -1.03 13.50 10.99
CA VAL A 40 -2.33 13.09 11.55
C VAL A 40 -2.35 13.29 13.07
N THR A 41 -1.32 12.82 13.78
CA THR A 41 -1.19 13.03 15.23
C THR A 41 -1.19 14.50 15.60
N ARG A 42 -0.47 15.36 14.86
CA ARG A 42 -0.46 16.79 15.16
C ARG A 42 -1.79 17.48 14.87
N ALA A 43 -2.51 17.06 13.84
CA ALA A 43 -3.72 17.72 13.38
C ALA A 43 -4.99 17.26 14.11
N CYS A 44 -5.13 15.95 14.38
CA CYS A 44 -6.31 15.36 15.03
C CYS A 44 -6.03 14.62 16.33
N GLN A 45 -4.77 14.61 16.82
CA GLN A 45 -4.33 13.90 18.02
C GLN A 45 -4.35 12.36 17.89
N ALA A 46 -5.03 11.79 16.90
CA ALA A 46 -5.09 10.35 16.68
C ALA A 46 -3.69 9.77 16.45
N GLY A 47 -3.40 8.67 17.14
CA GLY A 47 -2.09 8.02 17.04
C GLY A 47 -1.03 8.51 18.03
N GLY A 48 -1.31 9.51 18.88
CA GLY A 48 -0.35 10.00 19.89
C GLY A 48 -0.24 9.18 21.18
N GLY A 49 -0.92 8.03 21.26
CA GLY A 49 -1.00 7.18 22.47
C GLY A 49 -0.19 5.88 22.37
N CYS A 50 -0.88 4.73 22.40
CA CYS A 50 -0.23 3.41 22.32
C CYS A 50 0.21 2.99 20.90
N HIS A 51 -0.06 3.82 19.89
CA HIS A 51 0.26 3.61 18.47
C HIS A 51 -0.39 2.36 17.80
N THR A 52 -1.25 1.60 18.48
CA THR A 52 -1.92 0.42 17.89
C THR A 52 -2.82 0.75 16.68
N CYS A 53 -3.31 1.98 16.59
CA CYS A 53 -4.13 2.45 15.47
C CYS A 53 -3.32 2.92 14.25
N HIS A 54 -1.98 2.98 14.33
CA HIS A 54 -1.13 3.51 13.24
C HIS A 54 -1.32 2.76 11.92
N MET A 55 -1.51 1.44 11.94
CA MET A 55 -1.76 0.68 10.71
C MET A 55 -3.06 1.08 10.01
N LEU A 56 -4.13 1.36 10.78
CA LEU A 56 -5.40 1.82 10.22
C LEU A 56 -5.30 3.27 9.72
N ILE A 57 -4.59 4.13 10.46
CA ILE A 57 -4.33 5.51 10.03
C ILE A 57 -3.55 5.52 8.71
N GLN A 58 -2.53 4.66 8.57
CA GLN A 58 -1.77 4.54 7.33
C GLN A 58 -2.65 4.12 6.16
N LEU A 59 -3.54 3.15 6.38
CA LEU A 59 -4.52 2.74 5.36
C LEU A 59 -5.42 3.90 4.92
N PHE A 60 -5.87 4.75 5.83
CA PHE A 60 -6.71 5.91 5.49
C PHE A 60 -5.94 6.96 4.69
N ILE A 61 -4.66 7.18 5.02
CA ILE A 61 -3.77 8.04 4.25
C ILE A 61 -3.60 7.51 2.82
N ASP A 62 -3.32 6.21 2.68
CA ASP A 62 -3.11 5.59 1.37
C ASP A 62 -4.37 5.63 0.52
N GLN A 63 -5.54 5.36 1.13
CA GLN A 63 -6.84 5.51 0.48
C GLN A 63 -7.10 6.95 0.01
N ASN A 64 -6.74 7.95 0.83
CA ASN A 64 -6.87 9.36 0.44
C ASN A 64 -5.95 9.70 -0.75
N ARG A 65 -4.70 9.20 -0.75
CA ARG A 65 -3.76 9.37 -1.87
C ARG A 65 -4.28 8.73 -3.15
N ASP A 66 -4.84 7.52 -3.06
CA ASP A 66 -5.41 6.83 -4.22
C ASP A 66 -6.65 7.54 -4.77
N ARG A 67 -7.51 8.11 -3.91
CA ARG A 67 -8.65 8.94 -4.33
C ARG A 67 -8.23 10.24 -5.02
N ASN A 68 -7.11 10.83 -4.60
CA ASN A 68 -6.64 12.11 -5.11
C ASN A 68 -5.69 11.99 -6.32
N ARG A 69 -5.35 10.75 -6.75
CA ARG A 69 -4.49 10.53 -7.92
C ARG A 69 -5.32 10.65 -9.22
N PRO A 70 -4.89 11.47 -10.20
CA PRO A 70 -5.48 11.45 -11.54
C PRO A 70 -5.38 10.04 -12.13
N ALA A 71 -6.43 9.58 -12.82
CA ALA A 71 -6.69 8.19 -13.19
C ALA A 71 -5.66 7.51 -14.14
N GLU A 72 -4.48 8.06 -14.37
CA GLU A 72 -3.53 7.60 -15.40
C GLU A 72 -2.27 6.93 -14.83
N GLU A 73 -1.91 7.15 -13.56
CA GLU A 73 -0.67 6.63 -12.96
C GLU A 73 -0.91 5.40 -12.06
N GLN A 74 -1.77 4.47 -12.45
CA GLN A 74 -1.96 3.19 -11.74
C GLN A 74 -1.34 2.02 -12.53
N ALA A 75 -0.04 2.09 -12.82
CA ALA A 75 0.73 0.93 -13.27
C ALA A 75 1.42 0.28 -12.07
N PRO A 76 1.24 -1.03 -11.83
CA PRO A 76 1.87 -1.71 -10.69
C PRO A 76 3.39 -1.74 -10.86
N ALA A 77 4.10 -1.01 -10.00
CA ALA A 77 5.54 -1.09 -9.84
C ALA A 77 5.94 -2.38 -9.08
N HIS A 78 5.66 -3.55 -9.67
CA HIS A 78 6.36 -4.77 -9.29
C HIS A 78 6.71 -5.57 -10.53
N SER A 79 7.89 -5.30 -11.08
CA SER A 79 8.48 -6.17 -12.09
C SER A 79 9.33 -7.25 -11.41
N PRO A 80 8.93 -8.53 -11.41
CA PRO A 80 9.91 -9.59 -11.25
C PRO A 80 10.73 -9.58 -12.54
N LYS A 81 11.98 -9.12 -12.45
CA LYS A 81 12.95 -9.18 -13.55
C LYS A 81 13.25 -10.66 -13.85
N VAL A 82 12.50 -11.27 -14.76
CA VAL A 82 12.82 -12.58 -15.31
C VAL A 82 13.13 -12.40 -16.79
N LEU A 83 14.17 -13.13 -17.21
CA LEU A 83 14.47 -13.56 -18.57
C LEU A 83 15.52 -12.75 -19.34
N LYS A 84 16.80 -13.07 -19.08
CA LYS A 84 17.81 -13.00 -20.15
C LYS A 84 18.00 -14.39 -20.73
N LYS A 85 17.19 -14.70 -21.73
CA LYS A 85 17.38 -15.83 -22.65
C LYS A 85 18.72 -15.67 -23.36
N GLY A 86 19.63 -16.60 -23.10
CA GLY A 86 20.41 -17.29 -24.12
C GLY A 86 21.15 -16.44 -25.16
N ILE A 87 22.15 -15.66 -24.73
CA ILE A 87 23.29 -15.29 -25.60
C ILE A 87 24.13 -16.55 -25.95
N PHE A 88 23.97 -17.66 -25.21
CA PHE A 88 24.60 -18.95 -25.48
C PHE A 88 24.13 -19.67 -26.76
N ALA A 89 23.10 -19.18 -27.46
CA ALA A 89 22.58 -19.83 -28.67
C ALA A 89 23.46 -19.63 -29.93
N ARG A 90 24.46 -18.73 -29.91
CA ARG A 90 25.36 -18.48 -31.06
C ARG A 90 26.66 -19.30 -31.04
N PHE A 91 26.91 -20.11 -30.02
CA PHE A 91 28.09 -20.98 -29.97
C PHE A 91 27.88 -22.37 -30.62
N PHE A 92 26.67 -22.69 -31.07
CA PHE A 92 26.32 -24.00 -31.63
C PHE A 92 26.02 -23.96 -33.15
N SER A 93 26.75 -23.13 -33.89
CA SER A 93 26.62 -23.07 -35.36
C SER A 93 27.91 -22.59 -36.04
N ARG A 94 28.91 -23.46 -36.12
CA ARG A 94 29.68 -23.62 -37.37
C ARG A 94 30.48 -24.93 -37.40
N ASN A 95 29.89 -25.90 -38.10
CA ASN A 95 30.46 -26.86 -39.04
C ASN A 95 31.97 -27.12 -39.05
N GLY A 96 32.32 -28.41 -39.18
CA GLY A 96 33.29 -28.81 -40.22
C GLY A 96 34.34 -29.82 -39.80
N SER A 97 34.03 -31.10 -40.00
CA SER A 97 34.85 -32.07 -40.72
C SER A 97 36.37 -32.16 -40.48
N LYS A 98 36.76 -33.34 -39.96
CA LYS A 98 37.94 -34.14 -40.34
C LYS A 98 39.32 -33.67 -39.83
N THR A 99 39.89 -34.48 -38.93
CA THR A 99 41.27 -34.95 -39.08
C THR A 99 41.34 -36.44 -38.70
N PRO A 100 42.05 -37.29 -39.45
CA PRO A 100 42.29 -38.69 -39.09
C PRO A 100 43.45 -38.78 -38.08
N SER A 101 43.32 -39.66 -37.09
CA SER A 101 44.45 -40.14 -36.29
C SER A 101 45.02 -41.40 -36.96
N VAL A 102 46.31 -41.37 -37.27
CA VAL A 102 47.18 -42.54 -37.41
C VAL A 102 47.91 -42.71 -36.09
#